data_AF-A0A2W1H541-F1
#
_entry.id   AF-A0A2W1H541-F1
#
_cell.length_a   1.000
_cell.length_b   1.000
_cell.length_c   1.000
_cell.angle_alpha   90.00
_cell.angle_beta   90.00
_cell.angle_gamma   90.00
#
_symmetry.space_group_name_H-M   'P 1'
#
loop_
_entity.id
_entity.type
_entity.pdbx_description
1 polymer ?
#
loop_
_entity_poly.entity_id
_entity_poly.type
_entity_poly.pdbx_seq_one_letter_code
_entity_poly.pdbx_strand_id
1 'polypeptide(L)'
;MYSYSEAVEYLYKSNYFFISTSLEDYPTTGYLSYFFLPQRMAQVTNLSIHWDVDYQQYFQVNLMRERHRCEWFRSWEALSRLTGLRRLHIKLYFCLDLWDHCYGEFWTQNSRDLLAPIKDITAPRDFAITLPNWRCSTKIDVGNSRCIFKLPERDSSDTDDDSV
;
A
#
# COMPACT_ATOMS: atom_id res chain seq x y z
N MET A 1 27.30 -2.63 -31.36
CA MET A 1 26.32 -1.77 -30.67
C MET A 1 25.04 -2.58 -30.55
N TYR A 2 24.79 -3.21 -29.40
CA TYR A 2 23.63 -4.07 -29.21
C TYR A 2 22.46 -3.21 -28.76
N SER A 3 21.46 -3.04 -29.63
CA SER A 3 20.19 -2.40 -29.28
C SER A 3 19.37 -3.38 -28.46
N TYR A 4 19.35 -3.17 -27.14
CA TYR A 4 18.41 -3.83 -26.24
C TYR A 4 17.02 -3.20 -26.46
N SER A 5 16.19 -3.85 -27.25
CA SER A 5 14.77 -3.52 -27.46
C SER A 5 13.97 -4.66 -26.85
N GLU A 6 13.73 -4.59 -25.54
CA GLU A 6 12.85 -5.53 -24.87
C GLU A 6 11.42 -4.98 -24.88
N ALA A 7 10.44 -5.88 -24.74
CA ALA A 7 8.98 -5.75 -24.88
C ALA A 7 8.27 -4.71 -23.97
N VAL A 8 8.96 -3.64 -23.57
CA VAL A 8 8.51 -2.48 -22.82
C VAL A 8 7.22 -1.92 -23.41
N GLU A 9 7.15 -1.67 -24.72
CA GLU A 9 5.96 -1.06 -25.32
C GLU A 9 4.67 -1.89 -25.12
N TYR A 10 4.78 -3.22 -25.04
CA TYR A 10 3.65 -4.12 -24.79
C TYR A 10 3.32 -4.24 -23.29
N LEU A 11 4.32 -4.21 -22.40
CA LEU A 11 4.12 -4.22 -20.95
C LEU A 11 3.36 -2.97 -20.47
N TYR A 12 3.63 -1.79 -21.03
CA TYR A 12 2.91 -0.54 -20.68
C TYR A 12 1.63 -0.32 -21.51
N LYS A 13 1.36 -1.15 -22.52
CA LYS A 13 0.04 -1.21 -23.17
C LYS A 13 -1.01 -1.79 -22.23
N SER A 14 -0.57 -2.63 -21.27
CA SER A 14 -1.34 -2.95 -20.08
C SER A 14 -1.35 -1.71 -19.17
N ASN A 15 -2.49 -1.01 -19.16
CA ASN A 15 -2.73 0.13 -18.28
C ASN A 15 -2.84 -0.24 -16.79
N TYR A 16 -2.58 -1.50 -16.43
CA TYR A 16 -2.76 -2.06 -15.11
C TYR A 16 -1.45 -2.68 -14.62
N PHE A 17 -0.95 -2.14 -13.51
CA PHE A 17 0.25 -2.63 -12.83
C PHE A 17 -0.14 -3.26 -11.50
N PHE A 18 0.54 -4.36 -11.15
CA PHE A 18 0.39 -5.04 -9.88
C PHE A 18 1.76 -5.14 -9.21
N ILE A 19 1.83 -4.71 -7.95
CA ILE A 19 3.07 -4.74 -7.15
C ILE A 19 2.77 -5.48 -5.85
N SER A 20 3.54 -6.51 -5.51
CA SER A 20 3.43 -7.22 -4.25
C SER A 20 4.75 -7.18 -3.49
N THR A 21 4.66 -6.91 -2.20
CA THR A 21 5.79 -6.96 -1.25
C THR A 21 5.96 -8.34 -0.59
N SER A 22 5.16 -9.33 -0.99
CA SER A 22 5.21 -10.68 -0.41
C SER A 22 6.54 -11.38 -0.75
N LEU A 23 7.27 -11.81 0.29
CA LEU A 23 8.34 -12.82 0.23
C LEU A 23 9.66 -12.47 -0.48
N GLU A 24 9.89 -11.22 -0.90
CA GLU A 24 11.20 -10.81 -1.44
C GLU A 24 12.03 -10.04 -0.40
N ASP A 25 13.34 -10.32 -0.36
CA ASP A 25 14.33 -9.67 0.52
C ASP A 25 14.41 -8.13 0.33
N TYR A 26 13.76 -7.60 -0.72
CA TYR A 26 13.67 -6.18 -1.01
C TYR A 26 12.22 -5.79 -1.37
N PRO A 27 11.62 -4.78 -0.71
CA PRO A 27 10.27 -4.34 -1.05
C PRO A 27 10.24 -3.76 -2.47
N THR A 28 9.54 -4.43 -3.37
CA THR A 28 9.30 -4.04 -4.77
C THR A 28 8.75 -2.61 -4.93
N THR A 29 8.10 -2.06 -3.89
CA THR A 29 7.65 -0.67 -3.83
C THR A 29 8.80 0.34 -3.81
N GLY A 30 9.97 0.01 -3.25
CA GLY A 30 11.17 0.86 -3.30
C GLY A 30 11.71 1.05 -4.71
N TYR A 31 11.44 0.09 -5.61
CA TYR A 31 11.83 0.13 -7.01
C TYR A 31 10.78 0.80 -7.90
N LEU A 32 9.66 1.32 -7.37
CA LEU A 32 8.68 2.09 -8.16
C LEU A 32 9.35 3.21 -8.97
N SER A 33 10.29 3.93 -8.34
CA SER A 33 11.08 4.98 -8.99
C SER A 33 12.07 4.45 -10.03
N TYR A 34 12.46 3.16 -9.94
CA TYR A 34 13.34 2.47 -10.89
C TYR A 34 12.56 1.91 -12.08
N PHE A 35 11.35 1.39 -11.85
CA PHE A 35 10.47 0.82 -12.88
C PHE A 35 9.75 1.88 -13.73
N PHE A 36 9.55 3.08 -13.20
CA PHE A 36 8.87 4.16 -13.91
C PHE A 36 9.83 5.32 -14.21
N LEU A 37 10.33 5.39 -15.45
CA LEU A 37 11.01 6.58 -15.95
C LEU A 37 10.09 7.81 -15.81
N PRO A 38 10.60 9.01 -15.50
CA PRO A 38 9.78 10.20 -15.23
C PRO A 38 8.76 10.53 -16.34
N GLN A 39 9.17 10.34 -17.61
CA GLN A 39 8.33 10.57 -18.78
C GLN A 39 7.16 9.56 -18.90
N ARG A 40 7.25 8.41 -18.23
CA ARG A 40 6.30 7.30 -18.30
C ARG A 40 5.39 7.21 -17.07
N MET A 41 5.72 7.92 -15.99
CA MET A 41 4.86 8.05 -14.80
C MET A 41 3.47 8.63 -15.12
N ALA A 42 3.38 9.50 -16.12
CA ALA A 42 2.12 10.08 -16.59
C ALA A 42 1.22 9.08 -17.35
N GLN A 43 1.76 7.93 -17.77
CA GLN A 43 1.03 6.91 -18.54
C GLN A 43 0.45 5.80 -17.66
N VAL A 44 0.94 5.66 -16.42
CA VAL A 44 0.40 4.70 -15.45
C VAL A 44 -0.97 5.19 -15.00
N THR A 45 -2.02 4.50 -15.45
CA THR A 45 -3.41 4.90 -15.14
C THR A 45 -4.08 4.01 -14.11
N ASN A 46 -3.70 2.74 -13.98
CA ASN A 46 -4.25 1.83 -12.98
C ASN A 46 -3.12 1.10 -12.26
N LEU A 47 -3.13 1.13 -10.93
CA LEU A 47 -2.14 0.50 -10.08
C LEU A 47 -2.82 -0.24 -8.94
N SER A 48 -2.42 -1.48 -8.72
CA SER A 48 -2.77 -2.29 -7.56
C SER A 48 -1.52 -2.67 -6.79
N ILE A 49 -1.55 -2.51 -5.48
CA ILE A 49 -0.41 -2.75 -4.60
C ILE A 49 -0.86 -3.65 -3.45
N HIS A 50 -0.14 -4.74 -3.22
CA HIS A 50 -0.25 -5.56 -2.02
C HIS A 50 0.91 -5.23 -1.10
N TRP A 51 0.60 -4.62 0.04
CA TRP A 51 1.59 -4.07 0.96
C TRP A 51 1.51 -4.75 2.32
N ASP A 52 2.58 -5.46 2.67
CA ASP A 52 2.83 -5.91 4.02
C ASP A 52 3.05 -4.71 4.94
N VAL A 53 2.50 -4.77 6.15
CA VAL A 53 2.72 -3.74 7.18
C VAL A 53 3.56 -4.23 8.36
N ASP A 54 3.81 -5.54 8.54
CA ASP A 54 4.45 -6.06 9.75
C ASP A 54 5.75 -6.84 9.62
N TYR A 55 6.06 -7.43 8.46
CA TYR A 55 7.26 -8.23 8.26
C TYR A 55 8.56 -7.44 8.51
N GLN A 56 8.62 -6.17 8.10
CA GLN A 56 9.79 -5.28 8.29
C GLN A 56 9.57 -4.21 9.37
N GLN A 57 8.62 -4.44 10.29
CA GLN A 57 8.27 -3.49 11.34
C GLN A 57 7.73 -2.14 10.81
N TYR A 58 7.13 -2.13 9.62
CA TYR A 58 6.54 -0.93 9.02
C TYR A 58 5.36 -0.36 9.85
N PHE A 59 4.90 -1.07 10.86
CA PHE A 59 3.68 -0.77 11.56
C PHE A 59 3.79 0.30 12.65
N GLN A 60 4.98 0.62 13.17
CA GLN A 60 5.20 1.65 14.20
C GLN A 60 6.22 2.68 13.72
N VAL A 61 5.75 3.80 13.15
CA VAL A 61 6.62 4.84 12.54
C VAL A 61 7.75 5.31 13.45
N ASN A 62 7.49 5.39 14.76
CA ASN A 62 8.47 5.87 15.75
C ASN A 62 9.49 4.80 16.19
N LEU A 63 9.17 3.51 16.04
CA LEU A 63 10.05 2.39 16.43
C LEU A 63 10.69 1.71 15.21
N MET A 64 10.22 2.06 14.01
CA MET A 64 10.74 1.58 12.76
C MET A 64 12.19 2.01 12.57
N ARG A 65 13.06 1.07 12.15
CA ARG A 65 14.45 1.40 11.79
C ARG A 65 14.45 2.47 10.69
N GLU A 66 15.38 3.43 10.79
CA GLU A 66 15.42 4.60 9.90
C GLU A 66 15.36 4.23 8.40
N ARG A 67 16.08 3.18 8.01
CA ARG A 67 16.08 2.67 6.63
C ARG A 67 14.67 2.28 6.17
N HIS A 68 13.96 1.48 6.95
CA HIS A 68 12.61 1.02 6.62
C HIS A 68 11.62 2.19 6.62
N ARG A 69 11.74 3.10 7.60
CA ARG A 69 10.93 4.33 7.64
C ARG A 69 11.11 5.16 6.37
N CYS A 70 12.35 5.35 5.93
CA CYS A 70 12.66 6.04 4.69
C CYS A 70 12.09 5.31 3.46
N GLU A 71 12.20 3.98 3.39
CA GLU A 71 11.64 3.17 2.29
C GLU A 71 10.11 3.29 2.22
N TRP A 72 9.43 3.24 3.36
CA TRP A 72 7.98 3.41 3.48
C TRP A 72 7.54 4.76 2.92
N PHE A 73 8.08 5.87 3.45
CA PHE A 73 7.67 7.20 3.03
C PHE A 73 8.09 7.55 1.59
N ARG A 74 9.24 7.03 1.11
CA ARG A 74 9.63 7.17 -0.30
C ARG A 74 8.65 6.48 -1.25
N SER A 75 8.09 5.34 -0.85
CA SER A 75 7.09 4.63 -1.66
C SER A 75 5.82 5.48 -1.80
N TRP A 76 5.34 6.07 -0.71
CA TRP A 76 4.22 7.01 -0.76
C TRP A 76 4.51 8.27 -1.59
N GLU A 77 5.71 8.83 -1.45
CA GLU A 77 6.16 9.98 -2.24
C GLU A 77 6.21 9.65 -3.75
N ALA A 78 6.64 8.43 -4.11
CA ALA A 78 6.61 7.99 -5.50
C ALA A 78 5.18 7.93 -6.04
N LEU A 79 4.22 7.45 -5.24
CA LEU A 79 2.80 7.39 -5.62
C LEU A 79 2.19 8.78 -5.83
N SER A 80 2.53 9.77 -4.99
CA SER A 80 2.01 11.13 -5.13
C SER A 80 2.50 11.82 -6.42
N ARG A 81 3.65 11.39 -6.96
CA ARG A 81 4.21 11.88 -8.23
C ARG A 81 3.56 11.25 -9.47
N LEU A 82 2.74 10.20 -9.33
CA LEU A 82 2.02 9.57 -10.45
C LEU A 82 0.80 10.40 -10.86
N THR A 83 1.02 11.54 -11.51
CA THR A 83 -0.04 12.49 -11.89
C THR A 83 -1.03 11.93 -12.93
N GLY A 84 -0.65 10.89 -13.67
CA GLY A 84 -1.51 10.18 -14.62
C GLY A 84 -2.43 9.12 -13.99
N LEU A 85 -2.24 8.82 -12.71
CA LEU A 85 -2.93 7.73 -12.03
C LEU A 85 -4.43 8.03 -11.93
N ARG A 86 -5.26 7.12 -12.43
CA ARG A 86 -6.73 7.22 -12.39
C ARG A 86 -7.33 6.27 -11.37
N ARG A 87 -6.76 5.06 -11.25
CA ARG A 87 -7.18 4.05 -10.28
C ARG A 87 -6.00 3.59 -9.44
N LEU A 88 -6.16 3.64 -8.14
CA LEU A 88 -5.21 3.11 -7.18
C LEU A 88 -5.96 2.20 -6.21
N HIS A 89 -5.54 0.94 -6.13
CA HIS A 89 -6.04 0.02 -5.11
C HIS A 89 -4.87 -0.52 -4.30
N ILE A 90 -4.83 -0.22 -3.01
CA ILE A 90 -3.82 -0.77 -2.10
C ILE A 90 -4.51 -1.79 -1.20
N LYS A 91 -3.99 -3.00 -1.10
CA LYS A 91 -4.38 -3.99 -0.10
C LYS A 91 -3.27 -4.05 0.94
N LEU A 92 -3.58 -3.63 2.15
CA LEU A 92 -2.70 -3.82 3.30
C LEU A 92 -2.96 -5.20 3.88
N TYR A 93 -1.93 -5.86 4.40
CA TYR A 93 -2.08 -7.13 5.12
C TYR A 93 -1.00 -7.27 6.20
N PHE A 94 -1.32 -8.03 7.23
CA PHE A 94 -0.36 -8.52 8.22
C PHE A 94 0.17 -9.87 7.73
N CYS A 95 1.48 -10.01 7.61
CA CYS A 95 2.15 -11.26 7.31
C CYS A 95 2.34 -12.12 8.55
N LEU A 96 2.39 -11.53 9.76
CA LEU A 96 2.63 -12.25 11.00
C LEU A 96 1.34 -12.39 11.82
N ASP A 97 1.10 -13.60 12.33
CA ASP A 97 -0.07 -13.92 13.19
C ASP A 97 0.06 -13.34 14.62
N LEU A 98 1.10 -12.55 14.88
CA LEU A 98 1.44 -12.01 16.22
C LEU A 98 0.39 -11.04 16.77
N TRP A 99 -0.52 -10.56 15.93
CA TRP A 99 -1.43 -9.46 16.22
C TRP A 99 -2.90 -9.89 16.27
N ASP A 100 -3.18 -11.19 16.17
CA ASP A 100 -4.53 -11.71 15.94
C ASP A 100 -5.56 -11.19 16.96
N HIS A 101 -5.15 -11.15 18.23
CA HIS A 101 -5.98 -10.70 19.35
C HIS A 101 -6.03 -9.18 19.54
N CYS A 102 -5.16 -8.40 18.89
CA CYS A 102 -5.05 -6.96 19.14
C CYS A 102 -5.04 -6.08 17.88
N TYR A 103 -5.39 -6.63 16.70
CA TYR A 103 -5.43 -5.90 15.43
C TYR A 103 -6.13 -4.54 15.50
N GLY A 104 -7.29 -4.45 16.17
CA GLY A 104 -8.06 -3.21 16.24
C GLY A 104 -7.36 -2.11 17.05
N GLU A 105 -6.87 -2.45 18.25
CA GLU A 105 -6.14 -1.52 19.12
C GLU A 105 -4.83 -1.10 18.48
N PHE A 106 -4.10 -2.09 17.97
CA PHE A 106 -2.86 -1.90 17.23
C PHE A 106 -3.04 -0.92 16.07
N TRP A 107 -4.06 -1.16 15.22
CA TRP A 107 -4.37 -0.29 14.08
C TRP A 107 -4.75 1.13 14.51
N THR A 108 -5.50 1.26 15.61
CA THR A 108 -5.96 2.56 16.11
C THR A 108 -4.80 3.44 16.55
N GLN A 109 -3.78 2.85 17.16
CA GLN A 109 -2.60 3.57 17.63
C GLN A 109 -1.69 4.03 16.49
N ASN A 110 -1.60 3.26 15.41
CA ASN A 110 -0.53 3.41 14.42
C ASN A 110 -0.99 3.96 13.06
N SER A 111 -2.26 3.74 12.69
CA SER A 111 -2.75 4.02 11.34
C SER A 111 -2.63 5.48 10.93
N ARG A 112 -2.77 6.41 11.88
CA ARG A 112 -2.62 7.85 11.63
C ARG A 112 -1.26 8.19 11.05
N ASP A 113 -0.18 7.71 11.68
CA ASP A 113 1.19 8.05 11.28
C ASP A 113 1.60 7.25 10.05
N LEU A 114 1.19 5.97 10.00
CA LEU A 114 1.47 5.06 8.89
C LEU A 114 0.91 5.59 7.56
N LEU A 115 -0.30 6.14 7.61
CA LEU A 115 -1.07 6.56 6.44
C LEU A 115 -1.14 8.08 6.27
N ALA A 116 -0.37 8.85 7.06
CA ALA A 116 -0.29 10.30 6.91
C ALA A 116 -0.04 10.77 5.46
N PRO A 117 0.80 10.09 4.64
CA PRO A 117 1.06 10.51 3.26
C PRO A 117 -0.11 10.34 2.29
N ILE A 118 -1.20 9.65 2.66
CA ILE A 118 -2.38 9.49 1.79
C ILE A 118 -2.89 10.84 1.32
N LYS A 119 -2.80 11.85 2.18
CA LYS A 119 -3.29 13.22 1.94
C LYS A 119 -2.66 13.86 0.69
N ASP A 120 -1.46 13.43 0.32
CA ASP A 120 -0.72 13.95 -0.82
C ASP A 120 -1.07 13.23 -2.13
N ILE A 121 -1.75 12.09 -2.06
CA ILE A 121 -2.21 11.34 -3.23
C ILE A 121 -3.58 11.86 -3.67
N THR A 122 -3.55 12.75 -4.66
CA THR A 122 -4.74 13.46 -5.15
C THR A 122 -5.11 13.17 -6.60
N ALA A 123 -4.20 12.58 -7.39
CA ALA A 123 -4.42 12.28 -8.81
C ALA A 123 -5.51 11.23 -9.10
N PRO A 124 -5.58 10.09 -8.38
CA PRO A 124 -6.55 9.04 -8.68
C PRO A 124 -8.00 9.49 -8.50
N ARG A 125 -8.85 9.15 -9.48
CA ARG A 125 -10.30 9.31 -9.38
C ARG A 125 -10.91 8.22 -8.50
N ASP A 126 -10.44 6.99 -8.67
CA ASP A 126 -10.83 5.83 -7.87
C ASP A 126 -9.65 5.43 -6.99
N PHE A 127 -9.67 5.78 -5.71
CA PHE A 127 -8.63 5.38 -4.75
C PHE A 127 -9.25 4.57 -3.61
N ALA A 128 -8.89 3.29 -3.50
CA ALA A 128 -9.32 2.45 -2.39
C ALA A 128 -8.13 1.83 -1.66
N ILE A 129 -8.24 1.74 -0.34
CA ILE A 129 -7.35 0.93 0.49
C ILE A 129 -8.17 -0.14 1.20
N THR A 130 -7.86 -1.40 0.94
CA THR A 130 -8.36 -2.52 1.73
C THR A 130 -7.50 -2.66 2.97
N LEU A 131 -8.12 -2.53 4.14
CA LEU A 131 -7.48 -2.65 5.45
C LEU A 131 -7.07 -4.11 5.73
N PRO A 132 -6.08 -4.32 6.60
CA PRO A 132 -5.51 -5.65 6.79
C PRO A 132 -6.41 -6.61 7.59
N ASN A 133 -7.34 -6.09 8.40
CA ASN A 133 -8.28 -6.90 9.17
C ASN A 133 -9.63 -6.16 9.33
N TRP A 134 -10.73 -6.91 9.52
CA TRP A 134 -12.08 -6.35 9.69
C TRP A 134 -12.25 -5.56 10.99
N ARG A 135 -11.41 -5.83 12.00
CA ARG A 135 -11.34 -5.10 13.29
C ARG A 135 -10.70 -3.71 13.15
N CYS A 136 -10.08 -3.39 12.02
CA CYS A 136 -9.40 -2.09 11.81
C CYS A 136 -10.41 -0.95 11.61
N SER A 137 -10.23 0.16 12.33
CA SER A 137 -11.02 1.37 12.12
C SER A 137 -10.76 2.01 10.75
N THR A 138 -11.82 2.42 10.06
CA THR A 138 -11.77 3.20 8.80
C THR A 138 -11.75 4.72 9.02
N LYS A 139 -11.84 5.18 10.28
CA LYS A 139 -11.87 6.60 10.65
C LYS A 139 -10.47 7.23 10.62
N ILE A 140 -9.87 7.27 9.45
CA ILE A 140 -8.55 7.87 9.21
C ILE A 140 -8.74 9.13 8.37
N ASP A 141 -8.07 10.22 8.75
CA ASP A 141 -8.13 11.49 8.03
C ASP A 141 -7.33 11.41 6.72
N VAL A 142 -8.06 11.47 5.60
CA VAL A 142 -7.50 11.41 4.24
C VAL A 142 -7.28 12.80 3.62
N GLY A 143 -7.59 13.89 4.34
CA GLY A 143 -7.45 15.25 3.84
C GLY A 143 -8.18 15.47 2.52
N ASN A 144 -7.45 15.92 1.49
CA ASN A 144 -7.99 16.16 0.15
C ASN A 144 -7.96 14.92 -0.76
N SER A 145 -7.42 13.79 -0.27
CA SER A 145 -7.38 12.56 -1.04
C SER A 145 -8.78 11.97 -1.20
N ARG A 146 -9.04 11.34 -2.34
CA ARG A 146 -10.30 10.62 -2.62
C ARG A 146 -10.28 9.18 -2.10
N CYS A 147 -9.33 8.85 -1.23
CA CYS A 147 -9.15 7.52 -0.66
C CYS A 147 -10.39 7.09 0.12
N ILE A 148 -10.91 5.89 -0.19
CA ILE A 148 -11.89 5.19 0.62
C ILE A 148 -11.26 3.94 1.26
N PHE A 149 -11.62 3.68 2.51
CA PHE A 149 -11.19 2.46 3.19
C PHE A 149 -12.24 1.35 3.04
N LYS A 150 -11.79 0.15 2.73
CA LYS A 150 -12.60 -1.07 2.66
C LYS A 150 -12.11 -2.03 3.73
N LEU A 151 -13.03 -2.70 4.41
CA LEU A 151 -12.69 -3.81 5.30
C LEU A 151 -12.63 -5.11 4.47
N PRO A 152 -11.75 -6.05 4.83
CA PRO A 152 -11.82 -7.40 4.28
C PRO A 152 -13.10 -8.09 4.77
N GLU A 153 -13.50 -9.16 4.09
CA GLU A 153 -14.60 -10.01 4.57
C GLU A 153 -14.23 -10.61 5.93
N ARG A 154 -15.22 -10.77 6.81
CA ARG A 154 -15.02 -11.40 8.11
C ARG A 154 -14.97 -12.90 7.91
N ASP A 155 -13.86 -13.53 8.26
CA ASP A 155 -13.77 -14.98 8.25
C ASP A 155 -14.75 -15.54 9.30
N SER A 156 -15.58 -16.50 8.89
CA SER A 156 -16.64 -17.08 9.71
C SER A 156 -16.14 -17.87 10.93
N SER A 157 -14.83 -18.02 11.10
CA SER A 157 -14.18 -18.64 12.25
C SER A 157 -14.02 -17.70 13.46
N ASP A 158 -14.30 -16.40 13.31
CA ASP A 158 -14.25 -15.39 14.39
C ASP A 158 -15.55 -15.31 15.22
N THR A 159 -16.37 -16.36 15.20
CA THR A 159 -17.56 -16.52 16.02
C THR A 159 -17.39 -17.80 16.80
N ASP A 160 -16.87 -17.70 18.04
CA ASP A 160 -17.13 -18.59 19.19
C ASP A 160 -16.12 -18.26 20.30
N ASP A 161 -16.24 -17.10 20.96
CA ASP A 161 -15.71 -16.95 22.33
C ASP A 161 -16.38 -15.79 23.10
N ASP A 162 -17.71 -15.79 23.14
CA ASP A 162 -18.47 -14.99 24.12
C ASP A 162 -19.69 -15.81 24.55
N SER A 163 -19.45 -16.85 25.34
CA SER A 163 -20.47 -17.63 26.03
C SER A 163 -19.93 -18.28 27.30
N VAL A 164 -19.63 -17.48 28.34
CA VAL A 164 -19.79 -17.87 29.76
C VAL A 164 -20.16 -16.65 30.60
#